data_AF-A0A1U7J9N7-F1
#
_entry.id   AF-A0A1U7J9N7-F1
#
_cell.length_a   1.000
_cell.length_b   1.000
_cell.length_c   1.000
_cell.angle_alpha   90.00
_cell.angle_beta   90.00
_cell.angle_gamma   90.00
#
_symmetry.space_group_name_H-M   'P 1'
#
loop_
_entity.id
_entity.type
_entity.pdbx_description
1 polymer ?
#
loop_
_entity_poly.entity_id
_entity_poly.type
_entity_poly.pdbx_seq_one_letter_code
_entity_poly.pdbx_strand_id
1 'polypeptide(L)'
;MARFLHAMLLKTQQQRADLLTEASRAWLQATSTETQITRLTALLEQQPGLSVPTVERILAKLFVPAFQGSKPYGQILQRVQQLAIAAATSPISSAIPKQTPAPLTQDKPSPLPWVGLLLVDAENMNPPEVLEAFLQTVGQYPIRHRLAFGNWRRLGRRDRDLYRRGYQMVHVPSGKNSADIKMSVDTSLVTLQNPSIREVFICSADTDLLHLGYALLNLGVSVYCVSHRHDGWFELLNLAQQTTEKVYFGSGEGNDPATESAQQVMKVPTLAETARSLKQLLAQAHQDDPDQPITMGHLGKLFRDRHHLSASEALQANSGYKTLGQFLKSHRAFVLSPLPDSKQIAVTLKAIANNTSPPPEPAVALIVPQLEESLKSEGAVEAAALPPPITDAHSLEQALITLLWRLSSGQTDSQIQLSVLAAYFAHVYQEPMSAVLKRIGEPKGLPKFLGKCRSLKVQQQGQDWRITLACVS
;
A
#
# COMPACT_ATOMS: atom_id res chain seq x y z
N MET A 1 -13.82 11.24 -20.73
CA MET A 1 -14.53 12.48 -21.12
C MET A 1 -15.26 13.15 -19.94
N ALA A 2 -16.15 12.46 -19.21
CA ALA A 2 -16.86 13.03 -18.05
C ALA A 2 -15.94 13.63 -16.97
N ARG A 3 -14.85 12.94 -16.60
CA ARG A 3 -13.84 13.44 -15.63
C ARG A 3 -13.09 14.68 -16.13
N PHE A 4 -12.86 14.80 -17.43
CA PHE A 4 -12.26 16.01 -18.02
C PHE A 4 -13.21 17.21 -17.92
N LEU A 5 -14.49 17.02 -18.27
CA LEU A 5 -15.52 18.05 -18.09
C LEU A 5 -15.66 18.45 -16.62
N HIS A 6 -15.64 17.47 -15.71
CA HIS A 6 -15.71 17.71 -14.27
C HIS A 6 -14.54 18.58 -13.76
N ALA A 7 -13.30 18.21 -14.11
CA ALA A 7 -12.12 19.00 -13.75
C ALA A 7 -12.16 20.43 -14.33
N MET A 8 -12.65 20.56 -15.57
CA MET A 8 -12.86 21.86 -16.21
C MET A 8 -13.89 22.71 -15.46
N LEU A 9 -15.02 22.13 -15.09
CA LEU A 9 -16.07 22.81 -14.33
C LEU A 9 -15.59 23.28 -12.96
N LEU A 10 -14.85 22.44 -12.23
CA LEU A 10 -14.26 22.83 -10.94
C LEU A 10 -13.23 23.96 -11.10
N LYS A 11 -12.39 23.88 -12.13
CA LYS A 11 -11.43 24.95 -12.43
C LYS A 11 -12.12 26.26 -12.80
N THR A 12 -13.17 26.21 -13.63
CA THR A 12 -13.97 27.39 -13.96
C THR A 12 -14.68 27.93 -12.72
N GLN A 13 -15.24 27.08 -11.86
CA GLN A 13 -15.87 27.50 -10.60
C GLN A 13 -14.87 28.25 -9.69
N GLN A 14 -13.63 27.77 -9.59
CA GLN A 14 -12.59 28.39 -8.74
C GLN A 14 -12.07 29.71 -9.31
N GLN A 15 -11.91 29.80 -10.64
CA GLN A 15 -11.26 30.95 -11.27
C GLN A 15 -12.26 32.02 -11.72
N ARG A 16 -13.43 31.59 -12.24
CA ARG A 16 -14.44 32.42 -12.87
C ARG A 16 -15.82 31.76 -12.81
N ALA A 17 -16.39 31.71 -11.60
CA ALA A 17 -17.70 31.13 -11.35
C ALA A 17 -18.81 31.78 -12.21
N ASP A 18 -18.65 33.05 -12.56
CA ASP A 18 -19.58 33.83 -13.40
C ASP A 18 -19.74 33.27 -14.83
N LEU A 19 -18.83 32.43 -15.29
CA LEU A 19 -18.91 31.75 -16.58
C LEU A 19 -19.81 30.49 -16.56
N LEU A 20 -20.20 30.03 -15.37
CA LEU A 20 -21.07 28.87 -15.19
C LEU A 20 -22.51 29.31 -14.94
N THR A 21 -23.46 28.52 -15.46
CA THR A 21 -24.88 28.73 -15.15
C THR A 21 -25.12 28.59 -13.64
N GLU A 22 -26.07 29.34 -13.09
CA GLU A 22 -26.38 29.29 -11.66
C GLU A 22 -26.74 27.88 -11.19
N ALA A 23 -27.53 27.15 -12.00
CA ALA A 23 -27.84 25.74 -11.77
C ALA A 23 -26.59 24.85 -11.69
N SER A 24 -25.58 25.10 -12.53
CA SER A 24 -24.33 24.33 -12.52
C SER A 24 -23.48 24.66 -11.29
N ARG A 25 -23.40 25.94 -10.89
CA ARG A 25 -22.68 26.37 -9.68
C ARG A 25 -23.26 25.74 -8.42
N ALA A 26 -24.59 25.83 -8.27
CA ALA A 26 -25.30 25.26 -7.13
C ALA A 26 -25.11 23.73 -7.08
N TRP A 27 -25.20 23.05 -8.22
CA TRP A 27 -24.98 21.62 -8.31
C TRP A 27 -23.54 21.20 -7.94
N LEU A 28 -22.52 21.95 -8.39
CA LEU A 28 -21.13 21.67 -8.06
C LEU A 28 -20.81 21.86 -6.56
N GLN A 29 -21.55 22.71 -5.86
CA GLN A 29 -21.39 22.94 -4.42
C GLN A 29 -22.18 21.95 -3.56
N ALA A 30 -23.36 21.52 -4.02
CA ALA A 30 -24.28 20.71 -3.23
C ALA A 30 -24.05 19.19 -3.34
N THR A 31 -23.20 18.73 -4.27
CA THR A 31 -23.11 17.30 -4.62
C THR A 31 -21.70 16.76 -4.49
N SER A 32 -21.52 15.49 -4.09
CA SER A 32 -20.19 14.86 -4.03
C SER A 32 -19.57 14.70 -5.43
N THR A 33 -18.23 14.67 -5.50
CA THR A 33 -17.47 14.49 -6.75
C THR A 33 -17.89 13.27 -7.55
N GLU A 34 -18.14 12.15 -6.88
CA GLU A 34 -18.56 10.91 -7.51
C GLU A 34 -19.92 11.06 -8.20
N THR A 35 -20.89 11.66 -7.51
CA THR A 35 -22.21 11.96 -8.09
C THR A 35 -22.12 12.94 -9.25
N GLN A 36 -21.20 13.91 -9.17
CA GLN A 36 -20.97 14.87 -10.25
C GLN A 36 -20.46 14.18 -11.52
N ILE A 37 -19.47 13.29 -11.37
CA ILE A 37 -18.90 12.50 -12.47
C ILE A 37 -19.94 11.54 -13.05
N THR A 38 -20.73 10.86 -12.22
CA THR A 38 -21.79 9.95 -12.67
C THR A 38 -22.85 10.66 -13.48
N ARG A 39 -23.30 11.85 -13.05
CA ARG A 39 -24.28 12.65 -13.80
C ARG A 39 -23.73 13.14 -15.14
N LEU A 40 -22.46 13.57 -15.19
CA LEU A 40 -21.81 13.95 -16.44
C LEU A 40 -21.64 12.75 -17.38
N THR A 41 -21.35 11.58 -16.83
CA THR A 41 -21.24 10.33 -17.59
C THR A 41 -22.60 9.97 -18.21
N ALA A 42 -23.67 10.01 -17.43
CA ALA A 42 -25.03 9.79 -17.93
C ALA A 42 -25.44 10.78 -19.02
N LEU A 43 -25.10 12.07 -18.87
CA LEU A 43 -25.38 13.10 -19.88
C LEU A 43 -24.65 12.85 -21.21
N LEU A 44 -23.46 12.25 -21.16
CA LEU A 44 -22.65 11.93 -22.33
C LEU A 44 -23.08 10.60 -22.97
N GLU A 45 -23.52 9.62 -22.18
CA GLU A 45 -23.96 8.30 -22.64
C GLU A 45 -25.40 8.32 -23.21
N GLN A 46 -26.26 9.23 -22.76
CA GLN A 46 -27.62 9.41 -23.28
C GLN A 46 -27.69 9.92 -24.72
N GLN A 47 -26.55 10.14 -25.38
CA GLN A 47 -26.50 10.70 -26.73
C GLN A 47 -25.87 9.69 -27.70
N PRO A 48 -26.66 9.08 -28.61
CA PRO A 48 -26.12 8.14 -29.60
C PRO A 48 -25.25 8.90 -30.60
N GLY A 49 -23.94 8.63 -30.58
CA GLY A 49 -22.96 9.33 -31.40
C GLY A 49 -22.69 10.75 -30.91
N LEU A 50 -21.56 10.96 -30.21
CA LEU A 50 -21.11 12.28 -29.76
C LEU A 50 -20.67 13.14 -30.95
N SER A 51 -21.65 13.73 -31.62
CA SER A 51 -21.44 14.74 -32.66
C SER A 51 -21.11 16.11 -32.04
N VAL A 52 -20.49 17.00 -32.83
CA VAL A 52 -20.16 18.38 -32.41
C VAL A 52 -21.37 19.13 -31.85
N PRO A 53 -22.56 19.13 -32.50
CA PRO A 53 -23.74 19.81 -31.98
C PRO A 53 -24.24 19.24 -30.64
N THR A 54 -24.05 17.94 -30.41
CA THR A 54 -24.41 17.28 -29.15
C THR A 54 -23.53 17.78 -28.01
N VAL A 55 -22.22 17.85 -28.23
CA VAL A 55 -21.27 18.35 -27.21
C VAL A 55 -21.54 19.81 -26.91
N GLU A 56 -21.79 20.64 -27.93
CA GLU A 56 -22.17 22.03 -27.75
C GLU A 56 -23.44 22.17 -26.91
N ARG A 57 -24.47 21.34 -27.16
CA ARG A 57 -25.71 21.35 -26.39
C ARG A 57 -25.49 21.00 -24.91
N ILE A 58 -24.59 20.06 -24.61
CA ILE A 58 -24.23 19.69 -23.24
C ILE A 58 -23.48 20.84 -22.56
N LEU A 59 -22.47 21.41 -23.23
CA LEU A 59 -21.71 22.53 -22.71
C LEU A 59 -22.58 23.79 -22.52
N ALA A 60 -23.55 24.02 -23.41
CA ALA A 60 -24.48 25.15 -23.31
C ALA A 60 -25.40 25.09 -22.10
N LYS A 61 -25.65 23.88 -21.54
CA LYS A 61 -26.37 23.73 -20.26
C LYS A 61 -25.50 24.08 -19.06
N LEU A 62 -24.18 23.95 -19.21
CA LEU A 62 -23.20 24.11 -18.15
C LEU A 62 -22.64 25.54 -18.06
N PHE A 63 -22.48 26.20 -19.20
CA PHE A 63 -21.87 27.53 -19.32
C PHE A 63 -22.87 28.59 -19.78
N VAL A 64 -22.71 29.82 -19.29
CA VAL A 64 -23.56 30.94 -19.68
C VAL A 64 -23.39 31.30 -21.17
N PRO A 65 -24.41 31.85 -21.85
CA PRO A 65 -24.33 32.19 -23.28
C PRO A 65 -23.15 33.11 -23.62
N ALA A 66 -22.82 34.07 -22.74
CA ALA A 66 -21.70 34.99 -22.92
C ALA A 66 -20.33 34.29 -23.06
N PHE A 67 -20.19 33.05 -22.57
CA PHE A 67 -18.96 32.28 -22.67
C PHE A 67 -18.85 31.49 -23.99
N GLN A 68 -19.98 31.16 -24.63
CA GLN A 68 -20.06 30.22 -25.76
C GLN A 68 -19.40 30.73 -27.06
N GLY A 69 -19.10 32.03 -27.15
CA GLY A 69 -18.34 32.64 -28.26
C GLY A 69 -16.85 32.89 -27.95
N SER A 70 -16.36 32.47 -26.78
CA SER A 70 -15.01 32.79 -26.34
C SER A 70 -13.97 31.77 -26.84
N LYS A 71 -12.72 32.22 -27.01
CA LYS A 71 -11.59 31.34 -27.36
C LYS A 71 -11.41 30.17 -26.37
N PRO A 72 -11.52 30.36 -25.04
CA PRO A 72 -11.48 29.25 -24.09
C PRO A 72 -12.59 28.22 -24.28
N TYR A 73 -13.81 28.66 -24.61
CA TYR A 73 -14.92 27.74 -24.91
C TYR A 73 -14.64 26.87 -26.13
N GLY A 74 -14.08 27.46 -27.20
CA GLY A 74 -13.65 26.72 -28.39
C GLY A 74 -12.59 25.66 -28.09
N GLN A 75 -11.64 25.95 -27.18
CA GLN A 75 -10.64 24.98 -26.74
C GLN A 75 -11.25 23.80 -25.96
N ILE A 76 -12.23 24.07 -25.10
CA ILE A 76 -12.96 23.03 -24.38
C ILE A 76 -13.70 22.14 -25.37
N LEU A 77 -14.43 22.74 -26.31
CA LEU A 77 -15.17 22.02 -27.33
C LEU A 77 -14.26 21.10 -28.16
N GLN A 78 -13.14 21.64 -28.68
CA GLN A 78 -12.16 20.88 -29.46
C GLN A 78 -11.56 19.72 -28.65
N ARG A 79 -11.27 19.92 -27.37
CA ARG A 79 -10.68 18.88 -26.53
C ARG A 79 -11.67 17.77 -26.21
N VAL A 80 -12.93 18.11 -25.95
CA VAL A 80 -14.00 17.12 -25.75
C VAL A 80 -14.22 16.30 -27.03
N GLN A 81 -14.20 16.94 -28.20
CA GLN A 81 -14.28 16.26 -29.50
C GLN A 81 -13.11 15.30 -29.75
N GLN A 82 -11.87 15.71 -29.47
CA GLN A 82 -10.69 14.83 -29.60
C GLN A 82 -10.82 13.58 -28.72
N LEU A 83 -11.34 13.73 -27.50
CA LEU A 83 -11.58 12.61 -26.59
C LEU A 83 -12.74 11.71 -27.07
N ALA A 84 -13.74 12.26 -27.75
CA ALA A 84 -14.82 11.50 -28.36
C ALA A 84 -14.35 10.71 -29.59
N ILE A 85 -13.53 11.32 -30.46
CA ILE A 85 -12.96 10.67 -31.64
C ILE A 85 -12.00 9.56 -31.23
N ALA A 86 -11.10 9.81 -30.26
CA ALA A 86 -10.17 8.79 -29.76
C ALA A 86 -10.88 7.56 -29.16
N ALA A 87 -12.08 7.75 -28.60
CA ALA A 87 -12.91 6.65 -28.12
C ALA A 87 -13.60 5.87 -29.27
N ALA A 88 -13.82 6.50 -30.43
CA ALA A 88 -14.43 5.88 -31.61
C ALA A 88 -13.40 5.26 -32.59
N THR A 89 -12.17 5.76 -32.61
CA THR A 89 -11.08 5.28 -33.48
C THR A 89 -10.01 4.54 -32.67
N SER A 90 -10.33 3.34 -32.19
CA SER A 90 -9.29 2.33 -31.91
C SER A 90 -9.03 1.53 -33.19
N PRO A 91 -7.85 1.60 -33.81
CA PRO A 91 -7.53 0.78 -34.97
C PRO A 91 -7.12 -0.62 -34.52
N ILE A 92 -7.96 -1.61 -34.81
CA ILE A 92 -7.55 -3.00 -35.01
C ILE A 92 -7.28 -3.16 -36.51
N SER A 93 -6.04 -3.46 -36.90
CA SER A 93 -5.68 -4.19 -38.13
C SER A 93 -4.16 -4.25 -38.29
N SER A 94 -3.50 -5.28 -38.81
CA SER A 94 -3.82 -6.67 -39.16
C SER A 94 -2.64 -7.18 -39.99
N ALA A 95 -2.25 -8.45 -39.85
CA ALA A 95 -1.66 -9.17 -40.99
C ALA A 95 -2.01 -10.69 -40.99
N ILE A 96 -3.12 -11.02 -41.69
CA ILE A 96 -3.29 -12.08 -42.73
C ILE A 96 -3.31 -13.59 -42.31
N PRO A 97 -4.01 -14.55 -43.00
CA PRO A 97 -5.10 -14.51 -44.01
C PRO A 97 -6.33 -15.45 -43.77
N LYS A 98 -7.40 -15.17 -44.54
CA LYS A 98 -8.41 -16.07 -45.17
C LYS A 98 -9.24 -17.04 -44.30
N GLN A 99 -10.54 -16.71 -44.15
CA GLN A 99 -11.68 -17.59 -44.47
C GLN A 99 -12.99 -16.79 -44.55
N THR A 100 -13.84 -17.16 -45.51
CA THR A 100 -15.12 -16.56 -45.97
C THR A 100 -16.28 -16.88 -44.99
N PRO A 101 -17.37 -16.08 -44.93
CA PRO A 101 -18.11 -15.83 -43.69
C PRO A 101 -19.42 -16.63 -43.53
N ALA A 102 -19.83 -16.82 -42.27
CA ALA A 102 -21.20 -17.17 -41.85
C ALA A 102 -21.58 -16.31 -40.62
N PRO A 103 -22.88 -16.07 -40.37
CA PRO A 103 -23.40 -14.75 -40.02
C PRO A 103 -23.30 -14.34 -38.54
N LEU A 104 -23.28 -13.02 -38.39
CA LEU A 104 -23.17 -12.21 -37.17
C LEU A 104 -24.26 -12.51 -36.14
N THR A 105 -23.87 -13.11 -35.02
CA THR A 105 -24.51 -12.85 -33.71
C THR A 105 -23.82 -11.65 -33.07
N GLN A 106 -24.62 -10.61 -32.80
CA GLN A 106 -24.21 -9.41 -32.09
C GLN A 106 -23.83 -9.76 -30.65
N ASP A 107 -22.55 -10.03 -30.41
CA ASP A 107 -22.01 -10.05 -29.06
C ASP A 107 -21.85 -8.62 -28.55
N LYS A 108 -22.65 -8.33 -27.53
CA LYS A 108 -22.53 -7.25 -26.56
C LYS A 108 -21.03 -7.08 -26.19
N PRO A 109 -20.41 -5.90 -26.33
CA PRO A 109 -19.01 -5.74 -25.95
C PRO A 109 -18.87 -5.97 -24.44
N SER A 110 -18.25 -7.09 -24.07
CA SER A 110 -17.83 -7.34 -22.70
C SER A 110 -16.87 -6.23 -22.27
N PRO A 111 -17.00 -5.67 -21.05
CA PRO A 111 -16.06 -4.69 -20.55
C PRO A 111 -14.65 -5.25 -20.63
N LEU A 112 -13.71 -4.47 -21.20
CA LEU A 112 -12.29 -4.83 -21.21
C LEU A 112 -11.87 -5.18 -19.79
N PRO A 113 -11.28 -6.38 -19.56
CA PRO A 113 -10.92 -6.81 -18.21
C PRO A 113 -9.92 -5.81 -17.62
N TRP A 114 -10.09 -5.49 -16.34
CA TRP A 114 -9.09 -4.72 -15.61
C TRP A 114 -7.78 -5.51 -15.55
N VAL A 115 -6.66 -4.82 -15.69
CA VAL A 115 -5.34 -5.42 -15.81
C VAL A 115 -4.33 -4.76 -14.89
N GLY A 116 -3.30 -5.53 -14.56
CA GLY A 116 -2.08 -5.07 -13.91
C GLY A 116 -0.98 -4.70 -14.92
N LEU A 117 -0.15 -3.74 -14.53
CA LEU A 117 1.07 -3.33 -15.23
C LEU A 117 2.27 -3.53 -14.30
N LEU A 118 3.29 -4.23 -14.80
CA LEU A 118 4.56 -4.43 -14.10
C LEU A 118 5.64 -3.56 -14.72
N LEU A 119 6.25 -2.70 -13.92
CA LEU A 119 7.29 -1.78 -14.31
C LEU A 119 8.60 -2.19 -13.67
N VAL A 120 9.67 -2.26 -14.46
CA VAL A 120 10.99 -2.63 -13.97
C VAL A 120 11.97 -1.53 -14.33
N ASP A 121 12.63 -0.99 -13.31
CA ASP A 121 13.86 -0.25 -13.45
C ASP A 121 14.99 -1.24 -13.74
N ALA A 122 15.26 -1.48 -15.03
CA ALA A 122 16.17 -2.52 -15.48
C ALA A 122 17.65 -2.17 -15.22
N GLU A 123 17.97 -0.91 -14.94
CA GLU A 123 19.33 -0.50 -14.56
C GLU A 123 19.65 -0.97 -13.13
N ASN A 124 18.69 -0.82 -12.21
CA ASN A 124 18.89 -1.07 -10.79
C ASN A 124 18.33 -2.42 -10.30
N MET A 125 17.40 -3.05 -11.05
CA MET A 125 16.74 -4.27 -10.61
C MET A 125 16.58 -5.28 -11.76
N ASN A 126 16.71 -6.56 -11.43
CA ASN A 126 16.38 -7.67 -12.31
C ASN A 126 15.48 -8.65 -11.53
N PRO A 127 14.15 -8.46 -11.57
CA PRO A 127 13.26 -9.33 -10.81
C PRO A 127 13.36 -10.77 -11.32
N PRO A 128 13.54 -11.78 -10.44
CA PRO A 128 13.50 -13.18 -10.85
C PRO A 128 12.06 -13.57 -11.23
N GLU A 129 11.91 -14.57 -12.09
CA GLU A 129 10.58 -15.06 -12.53
C GLU A 129 9.68 -15.47 -11.37
N VAL A 130 10.26 -15.98 -10.29
CA VAL A 130 9.51 -16.39 -9.09
C VAL A 130 8.93 -15.18 -8.35
N LEU A 131 9.63 -14.04 -8.34
CA LEU A 131 9.06 -12.80 -7.84
C LEU A 131 7.90 -12.36 -8.75
N GLU A 132 8.03 -12.45 -10.07
CA GLU A 132 6.95 -12.06 -11.00
C GLU A 132 5.71 -12.94 -10.83
N ALA A 133 5.90 -14.25 -10.66
CA ALA A 133 4.84 -15.18 -10.34
C ALA A 133 4.18 -14.85 -9.00
N PHE A 134 4.98 -14.50 -7.98
CA PHE A 134 4.46 -14.04 -6.70
C PHE A 134 3.63 -12.76 -6.85
N LEU A 135 4.11 -11.73 -7.54
CA LEU A 135 3.37 -10.48 -7.76
C LEU A 135 2.03 -10.75 -8.46
N GLN A 136 1.99 -11.73 -9.37
CA GLN A 136 0.75 -12.18 -10.00
C GLN A 136 -0.28 -12.76 -9.02
N THR A 137 0.16 -13.35 -7.90
CA THR A 137 -0.72 -13.87 -6.83
C THR A 137 -1.15 -12.79 -5.84
N VAL A 138 -0.34 -11.74 -5.65
CA VAL A 138 -0.67 -10.64 -4.75
C VAL A 138 -1.65 -9.66 -5.39
N GLY A 139 -1.51 -9.45 -6.70
CA GLY A 139 -2.33 -8.51 -7.45
C GLY A 139 -3.80 -8.91 -7.53
N GLN A 140 -4.67 -7.90 -7.50
CA GLN A 140 -6.10 -8.09 -7.74
C GLN A 140 -6.41 -8.33 -9.21
N TYR A 141 -5.51 -7.89 -10.11
CA TYR A 141 -5.71 -7.96 -11.55
C TYR A 141 -4.58 -8.72 -12.25
N PRO A 142 -4.88 -9.42 -13.36
CA PRO A 142 -3.87 -10.13 -14.11
C PRO A 142 -2.83 -9.15 -14.67
N ILE A 143 -1.54 -9.40 -14.43
CA ILE A 143 -0.44 -8.60 -14.98
C ILE A 143 -0.35 -8.90 -16.48
N ARG A 144 -0.82 -7.96 -17.30
CA ARG A 144 -0.89 -8.12 -18.77
C ARG A 144 0.10 -7.25 -19.51
N HIS A 145 0.55 -6.18 -18.88
CA HIS A 145 1.56 -5.29 -19.42
C HIS A 145 2.82 -5.38 -18.58
N ARG A 146 3.97 -5.46 -19.25
CA ARG A 146 5.30 -5.51 -18.64
C ARG A 146 6.20 -4.52 -19.35
N LEU A 147 6.67 -3.50 -18.65
CA LEU A 147 7.58 -2.48 -19.19
C LEU A 147 8.88 -2.51 -18.41
N ALA A 148 10.01 -2.48 -19.12
CA ALA A 148 11.33 -2.42 -18.52
C ALA A 148 12.08 -1.19 -19.04
N PHE A 149 12.45 -0.28 -18.15
CA PHE A 149 13.12 0.98 -18.46
C PHE A 149 14.62 0.86 -18.20
N GLY A 150 15.43 1.24 -19.18
CA GLY A 150 16.86 1.34 -18.98
C GLY A 150 17.66 1.46 -20.27
N ASN A 151 18.96 1.66 -20.12
CA ASN A 151 19.85 1.64 -21.27
C ASN A 151 20.14 0.20 -21.73
N TRP A 152 19.34 -0.31 -22.66
CA TRP A 152 19.52 -1.64 -23.25
C TRP A 152 20.93 -1.96 -23.77
N ARG A 153 21.73 -0.95 -24.17
CA ARG A 153 23.12 -1.15 -24.61
C ARG A 153 24.02 -1.59 -23.44
N ARG A 154 23.62 -1.29 -22.21
CA ARG A 154 24.33 -1.62 -20.96
C ARG A 154 23.74 -2.83 -20.23
N LEU A 155 22.58 -3.34 -20.65
CA LEU A 155 21.92 -4.46 -19.99
C LEU A 155 22.55 -5.82 -20.31
N GLY A 156 23.35 -5.92 -21.40
CA GLY A 156 23.96 -7.19 -21.81
C GLY A 156 22.87 -8.24 -22.06
N ARG A 157 23.05 -9.49 -21.62
CA ARG A 157 22.07 -10.58 -21.82
C ARG A 157 20.69 -10.33 -21.19
N ARG A 158 20.60 -9.43 -20.20
CA ARG A 158 19.36 -9.15 -19.47
C ARG A 158 18.26 -8.58 -20.37
N ASP A 159 18.62 -7.88 -21.45
CA ASP A 159 17.63 -7.33 -22.39
C ASP A 159 16.83 -8.45 -23.08
N ARG A 160 17.53 -9.50 -23.55
CA ARG A 160 16.97 -10.68 -24.21
C ARG A 160 16.14 -11.49 -23.23
N ASP A 161 16.60 -11.61 -21.99
CA ASP A 161 15.87 -12.36 -20.97
C ASP A 161 14.57 -11.65 -20.57
N LEU A 162 14.60 -10.32 -20.38
CA LEU A 162 13.38 -9.51 -20.21
C LEU A 162 12.44 -9.64 -21.42
N TYR A 163 12.97 -9.52 -22.64
CA TYR A 163 12.17 -9.65 -23.85
C TYR A 163 11.48 -11.02 -23.98
N ARG A 164 12.21 -12.12 -23.71
CA ARG A 164 11.65 -13.49 -23.72
C ARG A 164 10.52 -13.66 -22.70
N ARG A 165 10.61 -12.97 -21.56
CA ARG A 165 9.59 -12.96 -20.51
C ARG A 165 8.42 -12.01 -20.80
N GLY A 166 8.37 -11.43 -22.00
CA GLY A 166 7.26 -10.60 -22.46
C GLY A 166 7.34 -9.14 -22.02
N TYR A 167 8.51 -8.65 -21.60
CA TYR A 167 8.71 -7.23 -21.34
C TYR A 167 8.87 -6.44 -22.63
N GLN A 168 8.16 -5.33 -22.73
CA GLN A 168 8.48 -4.29 -23.68
C GLN A 168 9.59 -3.41 -23.10
N MET A 169 10.77 -3.48 -23.72
CA MET A 169 11.90 -2.65 -23.36
C MET A 169 11.66 -1.20 -23.81
N VAL A 170 11.77 -0.26 -22.88
CA VAL A 170 11.78 1.17 -23.15
C VAL A 170 13.23 1.64 -23.05
N HIS A 171 13.83 1.93 -24.21
CA HIS A 171 15.19 2.43 -24.25
C HIS A 171 15.28 3.82 -23.63
N VAL A 172 16.14 3.94 -22.62
CA VAL A 172 16.51 5.22 -22.02
C VAL A 172 17.98 5.50 -22.35
N PRO A 173 18.31 6.63 -23.00
CA PRO A 173 19.69 7.06 -23.19
C PRO A 173 20.41 7.31 -21.86
N SER A 174 21.73 7.24 -21.86
CA SER A 174 22.52 7.56 -20.67
C SER A 174 22.29 9.00 -20.21
N GLY A 175 21.93 9.15 -18.95
CA GLY A 175 21.79 10.43 -18.26
C GLY A 175 21.42 10.19 -16.81
N LYS A 176 21.82 11.10 -15.92
CA LYS A 176 21.48 11.01 -14.50
C LYS A 176 19.95 11.02 -14.36
N ASN A 177 19.41 10.06 -13.62
CA ASN A 177 17.98 9.87 -13.33
C ASN A 177 17.07 9.83 -14.58
N SER A 178 17.65 9.58 -15.77
CA SER A 178 16.88 9.62 -17.02
C SER A 178 15.91 8.46 -17.11
N ALA A 179 16.25 7.31 -16.51
CA ALA A 179 15.37 6.15 -16.45
C ALA A 179 14.15 6.45 -15.59
N ASP A 180 14.35 7.02 -14.40
CA ASP A 180 13.28 7.33 -13.45
C ASP A 180 12.31 8.39 -14.01
N ILE A 181 12.87 9.42 -14.67
CA ILE A 181 12.07 10.45 -15.34
C ILE A 181 11.26 9.84 -16.48
N LYS A 182 11.88 9.03 -17.35
CA LYS A 182 11.17 8.41 -18.49
C LYS A 182 10.10 7.46 -18.00
N MET A 183 10.41 6.65 -17.00
CA MET A 183 9.49 5.73 -16.34
C MET A 183 8.30 6.50 -15.75
N SER A 184 8.55 7.61 -15.06
CA SER A 184 7.49 8.44 -14.46
C SER A 184 6.55 9.04 -15.52
N VAL A 185 7.13 9.64 -16.56
CA VAL A 185 6.36 10.30 -17.63
C VAL A 185 5.56 9.29 -18.45
N ASP A 186 6.22 8.23 -18.94
CA ASP A 186 5.59 7.24 -19.81
C ASP A 186 4.52 6.46 -19.06
N THR A 187 4.80 6.03 -17.82
CA THR A 187 3.83 5.27 -17.03
C THR A 187 2.58 6.11 -16.73
N SER A 188 2.77 7.39 -16.37
CA SER A 188 1.65 8.31 -16.16
C SER A 188 0.79 8.44 -17.43
N LEU A 189 1.44 8.59 -18.58
CA LEU A 189 0.74 8.71 -19.87
C LEU A 189 0.01 7.41 -20.26
N VAL A 190 0.70 6.26 -20.18
CA VAL A 190 0.14 4.94 -20.49
C VAL A 190 -1.07 4.66 -19.60
N THR A 191 -0.99 4.96 -18.32
CA THR A 191 -2.09 4.76 -17.37
C THR A 191 -3.27 5.67 -17.68
N LEU A 192 -3.02 6.93 -18.05
CA LEU A 192 -4.08 7.86 -18.46
C LEU A 192 -4.75 7.45 -19.78
N GLN A 193 -3.98 6.88 -20.70
CA GLN A 193 -4.48 6.42 -22.01
C GLN A 193 -5.16 5.06 -21.95
N ASN A 194 -4.87 4.25 -20.93
CA ASN A 194 -5.40 2.89 -20.76
C ASN A 194 -6.12 2.75 -19.41
N PRO A 195 -7.39 3.19 -19.31
CA PRO A 195 -8.17 3.12 -18.07
C PRO A 195 -8.44 1.70 -17.55
N SER A 196 -8.15 0.67 -18.35
CA SER A 196 -8.18 -0.73 -17.94
C SER A 196 -7.05 -1.09 -16.97
N ILE A 197 -5.96 -0.33 -16.94
CA ILE A 197 -4.88 -0.50 -15.97
C ILE A 197 -5.40 -0.02 -14.61
N ARG A 198 -5.59 -0.98 -13.70
CA ARG A 198 -6.10 -0.73 -12.35
C ARG A 198 -5.09 -1.02 -11.26
N GLU A 199 -3.98 -1.65 -11.62
CA GLU A 199 -2.93 -2.01 -10.68
C GLU A 199 -1.56 -1.86 -11.34
N VAL A 200 -0.60 -1.33 -10.60
CA VAL A 200 0.77 -1.10 -11.05
C VAL A 200 1.74 -1.60 -10.00
N PHE A 201 2.67 -2.46 -10.42
CA PHE A 201 3.81 -2.90 -9.64
C PHE A 201 5.06 -2.13 -10.12
N ILE A 202 5.69 -1.39 -9.22
CA ILE A 202 6.89 -0.58 -9.47
C ILE A 202 8.09 -1.31 -8.90
N CYS A 203 8.84 -2.05 -9.71
CA CYS A 203 10.08 -2.71 -9.32
C CYS A 203 11.27 -1.75 -9.46
N SER A 204 11.65 -1.10 -8.36
CA SER A 204 12.87 -0.29 -8.27
C SER A 204 13.34 -0.19 -6.82
N ALA A 205 14.64 0.03 -6.64
CA ALA A 205 15.22 0.36 -5.35
C ALA A 205 15.21 1.88 -5.06
N ASP A 206 14.90 2.71 -6.05
CA ASP A 206 14.93 4.17 -5.92
C ASP A 206 13.65 4.72 -5.27
N THR A 207 13.83 5.49 -4.20
CA THR A 207 12.74 6.16 -3.49
C THR A 207 12.14 7.32 -4.28
N ASP A 208 12.84 7.88 -5.27
CA ASP A 208 12.34 8.97 -6.11
C ASP A 208 11.10 8.56 -6.90
N LEU A 209 10.96 7.26 -7.23
CA LEU A 209 9.80 6.69 -7.90
C LEU A 209 8.55 6.56 -7.00
N LEU A 210 8.65 6.86 -5.70
CA LEU A 210 7.47 6.99 -4.84
C LEU A 210 6.53 8.09 -5.34
N HIS A 211 7.07 9.17 -5.92
CA HIS A 211 6.25 10.24 -6.47
C HIS A 211 5.41 9.78 -7.67
N LEU A 212 5.95 8.91 -8.53
CA LEU A 212 5.18 8.24 -9.57
C LEU A 212 4.07 7.40 -8.93
N GLY A 213 4.39 6.62 -7.90
CA GLY A 213 3.41 5.81 -7.19
C GLY A 213 2.24 6.64 -6.64
N TYR A 214 2.52 7.77 -5.97
CA TYR A 214 1.46 8.64 -5.46
C TYR A 214 0.65 9.31 -6.58
N ALA A 215 1.29 9.67 -7.70
CA ALA A 215 0.59 10.20 -8.86
C ALA A 215 -0.41 9.18 -9.44
N LEU A 216 -0.02 7.91 -9.57
CA LEU A 216 -0.88 6.83 -10.04
C LEU A 216 -2.00 6.52 -9.05
N LEU A 217 -1.71 6.54 -7.75
CA LEU A 217 -2.72 6.36 -6.71
C LEU A 217 -3.81 7.43 -6.80
N ASN A 218 -3.42 8.69 -7.05
CA ASN A 218 -4.37 9.80 -7.28
C ASN A 218 -5.22 9.62 -8.55
N LEU A 219 -4.79 8.78 -9.49
CA LEU A 219 -5.57 8.37 -10.67
C LEU A 219 -6.51 7.19 -10.39
N GLY A 220 -6.55 6.69 -9.16
CA GLY A 220 -7.37 5.55 -8.73
C GLY A 220 -6.79 4.20 -9.15
N VAL A 221 -5.46 4.11 -9.25
CA VAL A 221 -4.74 2.88 -9.54
C VAL A 221 -4.14 2.33 -8.25
N SER A 222 -4.30 1.03 -8.01
CA SER A 222 -3.63 0.34 -6.91
C SER A 222 -2.13 0.25 -7.20
N VAL A 223 -1.28 0.71 -6.28
CA VAL A 223 0.17 0.77 -6.50
C VAL A 223 0.91 -0.05 -5.47
N TYR A 224 1.81 -0.89 -5.95
CA TYR A 224 2.73 -1.68 -5.15
C TYR A 224 4.16 -1.34 -5.53
N CYS A 225 4.97 -0.86 -4.59
CA CYS A 225 6.40 -0.64 -4.81
C CYS A 225 7.16 -1.88 -4.36
N VAL A 226 7.98 -2.43 -5.26
CA VAL A 226 8.78 -3.63 -5.03
C VAL A 226 10.25 -3.22 -5.01
N SER A 227 10.92 -3.42 -3.89
CA SER A 227 12.35 -3.17 -3.76
C SER A 227 13.08 -4.45 -3.41
N HIS A 228 14.31 -4.58 -3.90
CA HIS A 228 15.22 -5.65 -3.52
C HIS A 228 16.10 -5.19 -2.35
N ARG A 229 16.26 -6.06 -1.36
CA ARG A 229 17.25 -5.92 -0.29
C ARG A 229 18.34 -6.96 -0.48
N HIS A 230 19.52 -6.68 0.07
CA HIS A 230 20.63 -7.64 0.07
C HIS A 230 20.17 -9.02 0.59
N ASP A 231 20.81 -10.07 0.08
CA ASP A 231 20.60 -11.47 0.48
C ASP A 231 19.28 -12.11 0.00
N GLY A 232 18.71 -11.72 -1.15
CA GLY A 232 17.56 -12.41 -1.75
C GLY A 232 16.18 -12.01 -1.19
N TRP A 233 16.16 -10.93 -0.41
CA TRP A 233 14.95 -10.36 0.18
C TRP A 233 14.30 -9.34 -0.75
N PHE A 234 12.97 -9.35 -0.77
CA PHE A 234 12.17 -8.34 -1.46
C PHE A 234 11.15 -7.76 -0.49
N GLU A 235 10.93 -6.45 -0.60
CA GLU A 235 9.89 -5.74 0.13
C GLU A 235 8.85 -5.26 -0.86
N LEU A 236 7.59 -5.56 -0.56
CA LEU A 236 6.42 -5.17 -1.32
C LEU A 236 5.61 -4.18 -0.48
N LEU A 237 5.68 -2.90 -0.82
CA LEU A 237 4.92 -1.83 -0.19
C LEU A 237 3.62 -1.60 -0.96
N ASN A 238 2.47 -1.90 -0.36
CA ASN A 238 1.19 -1.41 -0.83
C ASN A 238 1.09 0.09 -0.49
N LEU A 239 1.12 0.95 -1.50
CA LEU A 239 1.22 2.39 -1.30
C LEU A 239 -0.09 3.00 -0.76
N ALA A 240 -1.23 2.38 -1.03
CA ALA A 240 -2.52 2.86 -0.52
C ALA A 240 -2.68 2.55 0.98
N GLN A 241 -2.34 1.32 1.37
CA GLN A 241 -2.51 0.82 2.74
C GLN A 241 -1.29 1.09 3.63
N GLN A 242 -0.16 1.50 3.03
CA GLN A 242 1.13 1.64 3.71
C GLN A 242 1.56 0.35 4.44
N THR A 243 1.14 -0.79 3.92
CA THR A 243 1.51 -2.11 4.44
C THR A 243 2.70 -2.62 3.64
N THR A 244 3.71 -3.15 4.34
CA THR A 244 4.88 -3.77 3.72
C THR A 244 4.86 -5.27 3.97
N GLU A 245 4.88 -6.04 2.90
CA GLU A 245 5.09 -7.48 2.94
C GLU A 245 6.53 -7.78 2.57
N LYS A 246 7.20 -8.61 3.38
CA LYS A 246 8.57 -9.05 3.10
C LYS A 246 8.54 -10.48 2.62
N VAL A 247 9.29 -10.74 1.56
CA VAL A 247 9.33 -12.04 0.89
C VAL A 247 10.77 -12.38 0.61
N TYR A 248 11.12 -13.64 0.86
CA TYR A 248 12.44 -14.18 0.60
C TYR A 248 12.35 -15.20 -0.52
N PHE A 249 13.24 -15.09 -1.51
CA PHE A 249 13.45 -16.14 -2.51
C PHE A 249 14.88 -16.62 -2.36
N GLY A 250 15.05 -17.85 -1.87
CA GLY A 250 16.38 -18.42 -1.68
C GLY A 250 17.18 -18.43 -2.98
N SER A 251 18.40 -17.90 -2.94
CA SER A 251 19.41 -18.16 -3.95
C SER A 251 19.82 -19.62 -3.80
N GLY A 252 19.48 -20.46 -4.78
CA GLY A 252 20.02 -21.81 -4.89
C GLY A 252 21.50 -21.78 -5.23
N GLU A 253 22.34 -21.35 -4.29
CA GLU A 253 23.79 -21.58 -4.33
C GLU A 253 24.11 -22.77 -3.43
N GLY A 254 23.62 -23.94 -3.84
CA GLY A 254 24.09 -25.24 -3.36
C GLY A 254 24.57 -26.01 -4.59
N ASN A 255 25.83 -26.42 -4.60
CA ASN A 255 26.51 -27.15 -5.69
C ASN A 255 25.98 -28.58 -5.95
N ASP A 256 24.71 -28.87 -5.68
CA ASP A 256 24.10 -30.17 -5.95
C ASP A 256 23.27 -30.13 -7.24
N PRO A 257 23.69 -30.83 -8.31
CA PRO A 257 23.05 -30.77 -9.63
C PRO A 257 21.73 -31.58 -9.72
N ALA A 258 20.99 -31.73 -8.62
CA ALA A 258 19.80 -32.58 -8.55
C ALA A 258 18.54 -31.91 -7.96
N THR A 259 18.55 -30.62 -7.67
CA THR A 259 17.39 -29.96 -7.04
C THR A 259 17.00 -28.68 -7.78
N GLU A 260 16.62 -28.82 -9.05
CA GLU A 260 15.65 -27.92 -9.68
C GLU A 260 14.31 -28.12 -8.95
N SER A 261 14.15 -27.51 -7.78
CA SER A 261 12.92 -27.65 -7.00
C SER A 261 12.52 -26.31 -6.43
N ALA A 262 11.47 -25.75 -7.04
CA ALA A 262 10.58 -24.70 -6.56
C ALA A 262 11.18 -23.75 -5.50
N GLN A 263 11.67 -22.59 -5.94
CA GLN A 263 11.89 -21.45 -5.04
C GLN A 263 10.56 -21.09 -4.38
N GLN A 264 10.41 -21.47 -3.12
CA GLN A 264 9.17 -21.37 -2.38
C GLN A 264 8.99 -19.94 -1.87
N VAL A 265 7.87 -19.31 -2.20
CA VAL A 265 7.50 -17.98 -1.68
C VAL A 265 7.20 -18.11 -0.19
N MET A 266 8.10 -17.63 0.67
CA MET A 266 7.86 -17.60 2.11
C MET A 266 7.38 -16.22 2.55
N LYS A 267 6.10 -16.14 2.94
CA LYS A 267 5.55 -14.98 3.64
C LYS A 267 6.13 -14.94 5.05
N VAL A 268 6.85 -13.88 5.39
CA VAL A 268 7.55 -13.83 6.67
C VAL A 268 6.57 -13.53 7.79
N PRO A 269 6.54 -14.36 8.86
CA PRO A 269 5.68 -14.10 10.01
C PRO A 269 6.00 -12.74 10.61
N THR A 270 4.98 -11.94 10.88
CA THR A 270 5.12 -10.66 11.60
C THR A 270 5.82 -10.86 12.95
N LEU A 271 6.30 -9.78 13.58
CA LEU A 271 6.92 -9.88 14.92
C LEU A 271 5.97 -10.55 15.94
N ALA A 272 4.67 -10.23 15.88
CA ALA A 272 3.66 -10.82 16.75
C ALA A 272 3.42 -12.30 16.45
N GLU A 273 3.39 -12.69 15.17
CA GLU A 273 3.27 -14.10 14.77
C GLU A 273 4.52 -14.90 15.11
N THR A 274 5.71 -14.30 14.95
CA THR A 274 6.98 -14.89 15.37
C THR A 274 6.97 -15.13 16.88
N ALA A 275 6.57 -14.12 17.67
CA ALA A 275 6.45 -14.26 19.12
C ALA A 275 5.42 -15.33 19.51
N ARG A 276 4.26 -15.36 18.85
CA ARG A 276 3.20 -16.35 19.08
C ARG A 276 3.67 -17.76 18.73
N SER A 277 4.32 -17.92 17.58
CA SER A 277 4.84 -19.21 17.13
C SER A 277 5.94 -19.72 18.05
N LEU A 278 6.84 -18.86 18.53
CA LEU A 278 7.86 -19.26 19.50
C LEU A 278 7.22 -19.73 20.83
N LYS A 279 6.17 -19.05 21.31
CA LYS A 279 5.41 -19.50 22.48
C LYS A 279 4.74 -20.86 22.24
N GLN A 280 4.11 -21.04 21.08
CA GLN A 280 3.44 -22.30 20.72
C GLN A 280 4.44 -23.46 20.60
N LEU A 281 5.56 -23.25 19.91
CA LEU A 281 6.62 -24.26 19.78
C LEU A 281 7.21 -24.65 21.14
N LEU A 282 7.36 -23.67 22.03
CA LEU A 282 7.87 -23.93 23.38
C LEU A 282 6.85 -24.68 24.25
N ALA A 283 5.56 -24.35 24.14
CA ALA A 283 4.50 -25.08 24.82
C ALA A 283 4.34 -26.51 24.27
N GLN A 284 4.44 -26.70 22.95
CA GLN A 284 4.39 -28.00 22.30
C GLN A 284 5.58 -28.87 22.70
N ALA A 285 6.80 -28.36 22.60
CA ALA A 285 7.98 -29.12 22.99
C ALA A 285 8.00 -29.49 24.49
N HIS A 286 7.41 -28.66 25.36
CA HIS A 286 7.26 -28.98 26.79
C HIS A 286 6.13 -29.99 27.06
N GLN A 287 5.13 -30.09 26.18
CA GLN A 287 4.12 -31.15 26.24
C GLN A 287 4.68 -32.49 25.75
N ASP A 288 5.51 -32.45 24.71
CA ASP A 288 6.11 -33.65 24.10
C ASP A 288 7.19 -34.27 25.00
N ASP A 289 7.99 -33.44 25.69
CA ASP A 289 8.99 -33.86 26.67
C ASP A 289 9.05 -32.86 27.85
N PRO A 290 8.32 -33.12 28.95
CA PRO A 290 8.23 -32.20 30.09
C PRO A 290 9.55 -32.02 30.84
N ASP A 291 10.40 -33.05 30.84
CA ASP A 291 11.64 -33.09 31.63
C ASP A 291 12.85 -32.56 30.85
N GLN A 292 12.73 -32.43 29.52
CA GLN A 292 13.81 -31.92 28.68
C GLN A 292 13.82 -30.38 28.58
N PRO A 293 14.92 -29.72 28.97
CA PRO A 293 15.04 -28.28 28.85
C PRO A 293 15.21 -27.84 27.39
N ILE A 294 14.31 -26.98 26.91
CA ILE A 294 14.35 -26.45 25.55
C ILE A 294 15.42 -25.36 25.47
N THR A 295 16.50 -25.63 24.75
CA THR A 295 17.58 -24.64 24.54
C THR A 295 17.19 -23.62 23.46
N MET A 296 17.83 -22.43 23.46
CA MET A 296 17.65 -21.45 22.38
C MET A 296 17.96 -22.03 20.99
N GLY A 297 18.97 -22.89 20.90
CA GLY A 297 19.35 -23.56 19.65
C GLY A 297 18.28 -24.54 19.18
N HIS A 298 17.72 -25.34 20.10
CA HIS A 298 16.63 -26.25 19.81
C HIS A 298 15.36 -25.51 19.40
N LEU A 299 14.98 -24.46 20.12
CA LEU A 299 13.83 -23.61 19.77
C LEU A 299 14.01 -22.94 18.39
N GLY A 300 15.21 -22.45 18.09
CA GLY A 300 15.54 -21.89 16.78
C GLY A 300 15.44 -22.92 15.65
N LYS A 301 15.83 -24.17 15.92
CA LYS A 301 15.67 -25.30 14.99
C LYS A 301 14.19 -25.63 14.77
N LEU A 302 13.39 -25.80 15.82
CA LEU A 302 11.95 -26.05 15.72
C LEU A 302 11.23 -24.96 14.91
N PHE A 303 11.62 -23.71 15.10
CA PHE A 303 11.08 -22.60 14.32
C PHE A 303 11.45 -22.71 12.84
N ARG A 304 12.71 -23.02 12.54
CA ARG A 304 13.20 -23.20 11.17
C ARG A 304 12.52 -24.37 10.48
N ASP A 305 12.36 -25.48 11.17
CA ASP A 305 11.73 -26.68 10.62
C ASP A 305 10.26 -26.41 10.26
N ARG A 306 9.58 -25.55 11.02
CA ARG A 306 8.17 -25.17 10.79
C ARG A 306 7.96 -24.10 9.74
N HIS A 307 8.82 -23.08 9.70
CA HIS A 307 8.63 -21.89 8.86
C HIS A 307 9.59 -21.81 7.68
N HIS A 308 10.46 -22.83 7.52
CA HIS A 308 11.50 -22.92 6.50
C HIS A 308 12.47 -21.70 6.46
N LEU A 309 12.47 -20.89 7.53
CA LEU A 309 13.29 -19.70 7.70
C LEU A 309 13.72 -19.60 9.18
N SER A 310 14.91 -19.09 9.49
CA SER A 310 15.37 -19.02 10.88
C SER A 310 14.65 -17.94 11.68
N ALA A 311 14.44 -18.16 12.98
CA ALA A 311 13.80 -17.16 13.84
C ALA A 311 14.55 -15.81 13.82
N SER A 312 15.88 -15.81 13.71
CA SER A 312 16.67 -14.58 13.59
C SER A 312 16.39 -13.81 12.30
N GLU A 313 16.20 -14.50 11.16
CA GLU A 313 15.85 -13.89 9.88
C GLU A 313 14.43 -13.30 9.91
N ALA A 314 13.44 -14.01 10.46
CA ALA A 314 12.09 -13.46 10.66
C ALA A 314 12.10 -12.24 11.59
N LEU A 315 12.92 -12.26 12.64
CA LEU A 315 13.05 -11.15 13.57
C LEU A 315 13.73 -9.94 12.90
N GLN A 316 14.82 -10.12 12.16
CA GLN A 316 15.47 -9.03 11.43
C GLN A 316 14.55 -8.42 10.37
N ALA A 317 13.74 -9.24 9.72
CA ALA A 317 12.75 -8.78 8.74
C ALA A 317 11.68 -7.90 9.39
N ASN A 318 11.26 -8.17 10.62
CA ASN A 318 10.13 -7.49 11.26
C ASN A 318 10.49 -6.57 12.44
N SER A 319 11.77 -6.45 12.79
CA SER A 319 12.23 -5.72 13.99
C SER A 319 13.70 -5.31 13.92
N GLY A 320 14.16 -4.53 14.90
CA GLY A 320 15.59 -4.22 15.08
C GLY A 320 16.42 -5.33 15.75
N TYR A 321 15.84 -6.50 16.02
CA TYR A 321 16.54 -7.61 16.68
C TYR A 321 17.41 -8.37 15.69
N LYS A 322 18.73 -8.43 15.95
CA LYS A 322 19.68 -9.13 15.09
C LYS A 322 19.71 -10.64 15.33
N THR A 323 19.29 -11.10 16.51
CA THR A 323 19.34 -12.51 16.90
C THR A 323 18.14 -12.92 17.73
N LEU A 324 17.76 -14.20 17.65
CA LEU A 324 16.76 -14.80 18.54
C LEU A 324 17.05 -14.54 20.02
N GLY A 325 18.32 -14.66 20.44
CA GLY A 325 18.71 -14.41 21.83
C GLY A 325 18.48 -12.96 22.29
N GLN A 326 18.70 -11.98 21.41
CA GLN A 326 18.42 -10.57 21.72
C GLN A 326 16.92 -10.34 21.94
N PHE A 327 16.09 -10.95 21.10
CA PHE A 327 14.63 -10.88 21.21
C PHE A 327 14.11 -11.57 22.49
N LEU A 328 14.58 -12.80 22.78
CA LEU A 328 14.14 -13.52 23.97
C LEU A 328 14.51 -12.79 25.27
N LYS A 329 15.68 -12.12 25.30
CA LYS A 329 16.11 -11.30 26.45
C LYS A 329 15.24 -10.08 26.69
N SER A 330 14.77 -9.42 25.62
CA SER A 330 13.95 -8.21 25.74
C SER A 330 12.47 -8.50 25.94
N HIS A 331 12.01 -9.70 25.59
CA HIS A 331 10.59 -10.04 25.55
C HIS A 331 10.10 -10.63 26.89
N ARG A 332 9.19 -9.91 27.57
CA ARG A 332 8.71 -10.18 28.95
C ARG A 332 8.12 -11.59 29.22
N ALA A 333 7.71 -12.29 28.17
CA ALA A 333 7.08 -13.62 28.30
C ALA A 333 8.07 -14.78 28.41
N PHE A 334 9.35 -14.58 28.07
CA PHE A 334 10.36 -15.63 28.08
C PHE A 334 11.29 -15.46 29.28
N VAL A 335 11.67 -16.58 29.88
CA VAL A 335 12.67 -16.66 30.95
C VAL A 335 13.85 -17.45 30.41
N LEU A 336 15.05 -16.92 30.62
CA LEU A 336 16.30 -17.52 30.17
C LEU A 336 17.07 -18.01 31.40
N SER A 337 17.21 -19.33 31.50
CA SER A 337 17.89 -19.99 32.62
C SER A 337 19.14 -20.71 32.12
N PRO A 338 20.32 -20.48 32.70
CA PRO A 338 21.50 -21.27 32.36
C PRO A 338 21.30 -22.73 32.79
N LEU A 339 21.74 -23.67 31.96
CA LEU A 339 21.72 -25.11 32.28
C LEU A 339 22.91 -25.49 33.17
N PRO A 340 22.72 -26.36 34.19
CA PRO A 340 23.84 -26.89 34.96
C PRO A 340 24.85 -27.57 34.03
N ASP A 341 26.14 -27.33 34.24
CA ASP A 341 27.25 -27.96 33.53
C ASP A 341 27.31 -27.75 32.01
N SER A 342 26.61 -26.74 31.49
CA SER A 342 26.60 -26.41 30.06
C SER A 342 26.67 -24.90 29.80
N LYS A 343 27.28 -24.50 28.68
CA LYS A 343 27.23 -23.11 28.18
C LYS A 343 25.87 -22.76 27.53
N GLN A 344 24.91 -23.69 27.57
CA GLN A 344 23.61 -23.54 26.94
C GLN A 344 22.62 -22.82 27.85
N ILE A 345 21.69 -22.10 27.23
CA ILE A 345 20.62 -21.36 27.91
C ILE A 345 19.30 -22.02 27.54
N ALA A 346 18.57 -22.47 28.57
CA ALA A 346 17.21 -22.95 28.46
C ALA A 346 16.24 -21.77 28.36
N VAL A 347 15.17 -21.95 27.59
CA VAL A 347 14.10 -20.97 27.41
C VAL A 347 12.83 -21.57 28.00
N THR A 348 12.16 -20.81 28.87
CA THR A 348 10.85 -21.21 29.42
C THR A 348 9.86 -20.06 29.31
N LEU A 349 8.55 -20.36 29.33
CA LEU A 349 7.52 -19.33 29.44
C LEU A 349 7.37 -18.92 30.90
N LYS A 350 7.27 -17.63 31.16
CA LYS A 350 6.93 -17.12 32.50
C LYS A 350 5.51 -17.60 32.83
N ALA A 351 5.37 -18.44 33.86
CA ALA A 351 4.08 -18.85 34.36
C ALA A 351 3.26 -17.60 34.71
N ILE A 352 2.12 -17.42 34.04
CA ILE A 352 1.09 -16.50 34.50
C ILE A 352 0.52 -17.18 35.74
N ALA A 353 0.68 -16.58 36.91
CA ALA A 353 0.04 -17.05 38.13
C ALA A 353 -1.48 -16.92 37.96
N ASN A 354 -2.10 -17.92 37.35
CA ASN A 354 -3.52 -18.18 37.55
C ASN A 354 -3.64 -18.72 38.97
N ASN A 355 -4.14 -17.89 39.88
CA ASN A 355 -4.53 -18.33 41.22
C ASN A 355 -5.53 -19.48 41.08
N THR A 356 -5.09 -20.70 41.32
CA THR A 356 -5.97 -21.85 41.49
C THR A 356 -5.31 -22.80 42.49
N SER A 357 -5.50 -22.51 43.77
CA SER A 357 -5.42 -23.52 44.82
C SER A 357 -6.72 -24.33 44.82
N PRO A 358 -6.66 -25.65 45.09
CA PRO A 358 -7.82 -26.55 45.02
C PRO A 358 -8.74 -26.39 46.24
N PRO A 359 -10.06 -26.64 46.12
CA PRO A 359 -11.01 -26.52 47.21
C PRO A 359 -11.08 -27.80 48.07
N PRO A 360 -11.28 -27.68 49.39
CA PRO A 360 -12.07 -28.62 50.17
C PRO A 360 -13.49 -28.06 50.34
N GLU A 361 -14.48 -28.81 49.85
CA GLU A 361 -15.90 -28.65 50.20
C GLU A 361 -16.22 -29.43 51.51
N PRO A 362 -17.41 -29.28 52.14
CA PRO A 362 -18.48 -28.29 51.94
C PRO A 362 -19.04 -27.69 53.26
N ALA A 363 -19.79 -26.59 53.17
CA ALA A 363 -21.16 -26.45 53.68
C ALA A 363 -21.60 -25.00 53.96
N VAL A 364 -22.89 -24.78 53.70
CA VAL A 364 -23.80 -23.72 54.15
C VAL A 364 -23.98 -22.52 53.21
N ALA A 365 -25.21 -22.50 52.67
CA ALA A 365 -25.84 -21.49 51.84
C ALA A 365 -26.09 -20.16 52.56
N LEU A 366 -26.16 -19.06 51.79
CA LEU A 366 -27.37 -18.25 51.57
C LEU A 366 -27.05 -16.83 51.02
N ILE A 367 -27.88 -16.42 50.06
CA ILE A 367 -28.27 -15.05 49.66
C ILE A 367 -27.48 -14.36 48.53
N VAL A 368 -28.20 -14.25 47.40
CA VAL A 368 -28.09 -13.27 46.30
C VAL A 368 -29.04 -12.10 46.64
N PRO A 369 -28.73 -10.83 46.31
CA PRO A 369 -29.19 -10.20 45.05
C PRO A 369 -28.07 -9.39 44.36
N GLN A 370 -27.72 -9.64 43.09
CA GLN A 370 -28.33 -9.18 41.82
C GLN A 370 -28.21 -7.66 41.52
N LEU A 371 -27.36 -7.35 40.53
CA LEU A 371 -27.50 -6.32 39.48
C LEU A 371 -26.41 -6.68 38.43
N GLU A 372 -26.66 -7.47 37.38
CA GLU A 372 -27.26 -7.07 36.09
C GLU A 372 -26.71 -5.69 35.64
N GLU A 373 -25.97 -5.53 34.54
CA GLU A 373 -26.26 -6.03 33.20
C GLU A 373 -25.02 -6.03 32.26
N SER A 374 -24.84 -7.18 31.59
CA SER A 374 -24.53 -7.36 30.16
C SER A 374 -23.31 -6.71 29.49
N LEU A 375 -22.27 -7.54 29.36
CA LEU A 375 -21.57 -7.77 28.10
C LEU A 375 -22.50 -8.48 27.10
N LYS A 376 -22.74 -7.88 25.93
CA LYS A 376 -23.07 -8.55 24.66
C LYS A 376 -22.29 -7.84 23.56
N SER A 377 -21.34 -8.56 22.94
CA SER A 377 -21.28 -8.88 21.49
C SER A 377 -21.29 -7.64 20.57
N GLU A 378 -20.52 -7.52 19.50
CA GLU A 378 -19.99 -8.49 18.56
C GLU A 378 -19.14 -7.68 17.55
N GLY A 379 -18.38 -8.38 16.70
CA GLY A 379 -17.64 -7.74 15.62
C GLY A 379 -18.54 -6.91 14.70
N ALA A 380 -18.10 -5.69 14.43
CA ALA A 380 -18.62 -4.86 13.35
C ALA A 380 -17.46 -4.24 12.59
N VAL A 381 -17.48 -4.47 11.29
CA VAL A 381 -16.70 -3.81 10.25
C VAL A 381 -16.81 -2.29 10.43
N GLU A 382 -15.71 -1.63 10.82
CA GLU A 382 -15.68 -0.17 10.88
C GLU A 382 -15.64 0.39 9.45
N ALA A 383 -16.82 0.80 8.98
CA ALA A 383 -16.95 1.79 7.94
C ALA A 383 -16.16 3.05 8.33
N ALA A 384 -15.33 3.54 7.42
CA ALA A 384 -14.44 4.69 7.64
C ALA A 384 -15.21 5.97 7.97
N ALA A 385 -15.45 6.20 9.27
CA ALA A 385 -15.87 7.50 9.77
C ALA A 385 -14.72 8.49 9.59
N LEU A 386 -15.03 9.68 9.09
CA LEU A 386 -14.06 10.79 9.02
C LEU A 386 -13.53 11.08 10.43
N PRO A 387 -12.20 11.24 10.60
CA PRO A 387 -11.62 11.55 11.90
C PRO A 387 -12.12 12.90 12.42
N PRO A 388 -12.25 13.08 13.74
CA PRO A 388 -12.73 14.32 14.33
C PRO A 388 -11.83 15.51 13.95
N PRO A 389 -12.39 16.72 13.75
CA PRO A 389 -11.63 17.90 13.34
C PRO A 389 -10.63 18.32 14.43
N ILE A 390 -9.45 18.76 14.00
CA ILE A 390 -8.37 19.20 14.90
C ILE A 390 -8.51 20.70 15.16
N THR A 391 -8.89 21.04 16.39
CA THR A 391 -9.19 22.42 16.84
C THR A 391 -8.09 23.03 17.71
N ASP A 392 -7.25 22.21 18.34
CA ASP A 392 -6.32 22.64 19.38
C ASP A 392 -5.09 21.70 19.46
N ALA A 393 -4.13 22.05 20.32
CA ALA A 393 -2.90 21.29 20.50
C ALA A 393 -3.13 19.88 21.06
N HIS A 394 -4.12 19.69 21.93
CA HIS A 394 -4.44 18.39 22.53
C HIS A 394 -5.13 17.47 21.52
N SER A 395 -6.09 17.98 20.74
CA SER A 395 -6.71 17.22 19.65
C SER A 395 -5.69 16.86 18.56
N LEU A 396 -4.70 17.71 18.28
CA LEU A 396 -3.58 17.37 17.42
C LEU A 396 -2.71 16.25 18.03
N GLU A 397 -2.36 16.33 19.32
CA GLU A 397 -1.59 15.28 19.99
C GLU A 397 -2.33 13.93 19.96
N GLN A 398 -3.64 13.91 20.25
CA GLN A 398 -4.47 12.69 20.18
C GLN A 398 -4.59 12.13 18.76
N ALA A 399 -4.72 13.00 17.76
CA ALA A 399 -4.68 12.60 16.37
C ALA A 399 -3.34 11.92 16.05
N LEU A 400 -2.21 12.52 16.44
CA LEU A 400 -0.89 11.94 16.23
C LEU A 400 -0.68 10.63 16.98
N ILE A 401 -1.17 10.50 18.21
CA ILE A 401 -1.14 9.24 18.97
C ILE A 401 -1.92 8.17 18.23
N THR A 402 -3.13 8.48 17.76
CA THR A 402 -3.97 7.53 17.02
C THR A 402 -3.30 7.10 15.72
N LEU A 403 -2.71 8.04 14.98
CA LEU A 403 -1.97 7.73 13.76
C LEU A 403 -0.72 6.90 14.05
N LEU A 404 0.05 7.24 15.08
CA LEU A 404 1.23 6.49 15.48
C LEU A 404 0.87 5.09 15.95
N TRP A 405 -0.20 4.93 16.73
CA TRP A 405 -0.71 3.63 17.17
C TRP A 405 -1.14 2.76 15.98
N ARG A 406 -1.78 3.36 14.96
CA ARG A 406 -2.12 2.66 13.71
C ARG A 406 -0.86 2.28 12.93
N LEU A 407 0.06 3.21 12.73
CA LEU A 407 1.31 3.00 11.99
C LEU A 407 2.26 2.03 12.71
N SER A 408 2.20 1.94 14.04
CA SER A 408 2.98 1.01 14.84
C SER A 408 2.29 -0.34 15.05
N SER A 409 1.09 -0.55 14.49
CA SER A 409 0.26 -1.73 14.73
C SER A 409 0.05 -2.01 16.23
N GLY A 410 -0.09 -0.94 17.03
CA GLY A 410 -0.33 -1.01 18.48
C GLY A 410 0.91 -1.26 19.34
N GLN A 411 2.12 -1.08 18.80
CA GLN A 411 3.36 -1.16 19.58
C GLN A 411 3.83 0.23 20.03
N THR A 412 4.33 0.34 21.26
CA THR A 412 4.81 1.61 21.84
C THR A 412 6.24 1.97 21.43
N ASP A 413 7.06 0.96 21.09
CA ASP A 413 8.51 1.14 20.85
C ASP A 413 8.87 1.28 19.36
N SER A 414 7.89 1.26 18.46
CA SER A 414 8.11 1.40 17.02
C SER A 414 8.51 2.84 16.66
N GLN A 415 9.72 3.00 16.11
CA GLN A 415 10.20 4.28 15.61
C GLN A 415 9.64 4.57 14.21
N ILE A 416 8.85 5.63 14.09
CA ILE A 416 8.25 6.07 12.83
C ILE A 416 8.95 7.34 12.36
N GLN A 417 9.33 7.39 11.09
CA GLN A 417 9.91 8.60 10.49
C GLN A 417 8.89 9.74 10.45
N LEU A 418 9.34 10.96 10.74
CA LEU A 418 8.49 12.15 10.78
C LEU A 418 7.85 12.45 9.41
N SER A 419 8.59 12.20 8.32
CA SER A 419 8.11 12.32 6.94
C SER A 419 6.91 11.41 6.67
N VAL A 420 6.98 10.15 7.13
CA VAL A 420 5.91 9.16 7.02
C VAL A 420 4.68 9.59 7.82
N LEU A 421 4.88 10.03 9.07
CA LEU A 421 3.77 10.54 9.89
C LEU A 421 3.11 11.77 9.27
N ALA A 422 3.89 12.68 8.70
CA ALA A 422 3.37 13.90 8.05
C ALA A 422 2.56 13.57 6.79
N ALA A 423 3.03 12.64 5.97
CA ALA A 423 2.31 12.17 4.79
C ALA A 423 1.00 11.47 5.16
N TYR A 424 1.04 10.58 6.16
CA TYR A 424 -0.14 9.85 6.63
C TYR A 424 -1.18 10.79 7.26
N PHE A 425 -0.73 11.79 8.02
CA PHE A 425 -1.59 12.84 8.55
C PHE A 425 -2.29 13.62 7.44
N ALA A 426 -1.55 14.04 6.40
CA ALA A 426 -2.12 14.77 5.28
C ALA A 426 -3.15 13.94 4.50
N HIS A 427 -2.95 12.63 4.42
CA HIS A 427 -3.91 11.70 3.81
C HIS A 427 -5.19 11.57 4.64
N VAL A 428 -5.06 11.36 5.96
CA VAL A 428 -6.19 11.11 6.86
C VAL A 428 -7.01 12.38 7.12
N TYR A 429 -6.37 13.53 7.26
CA TYR A 429 -7.01 14.81 7.58
C TYR A 429 -7.20 15.73 6.36
N GLN A 430 -6.75 15.30 5.17
CA GLN A 430 -6.81 16.07 3.92
C GLN A 430 -6.18 17.47 4.01
N GLU A 431 -5.27 17.67 4.97
CA GLU A 431 -4.62 18.94 5.26
C GLU A 431 -3.20 18.69 5.77
N PRO A 432 -2.18 19.42 5.28
CA PRO A 432 -0.82 19.24 5.76
C PRO A 432 -0.70 19.68 7.23
N MET A 433 0.09 18.93 8.00
CA MET A 433 0.29 19.19 9.44
C MET A 433 0.84 20.59 9.74
N SER A 434 1.60 21.18 8.80
CA SER A 434 2.09 22.55 8.90
C SER A 434 0.98 23.61 8.82
N ALA A 435 -0.12 23.35 8.10
CA ALA A 435 -1.29 24.23 8.07
C ALA A 435 -2.08 24.13 9.38
N VAL A 436 -2.24 22.91 9.92
CA VAL A 436 -2.89 22.69 11.22
C VAL A 436 -2.11 23.38 12.35
N LEU A 437 -0.78 23.22 12.39
CA LEU A 437 0.09 23.90 13.37
C LEU A 437 -0.03 25.43 13.30
N LYS A 438 -0.13 26.01 12.10
CA LYS A 438 -0.38 27.45 11.94
C LYS A 438 -1.75 27.86 12.46
N ARG A 439 -2.80 27.06 12.18
CA ARG A 439 -4.17 27.33 12.62
C ARG A 439 -4.30 27.32 14.15
N ILE A 440 -3.62 26.39 14.83
CA ILE A 440 -3.66 26.28 16.30
C ILE A 440 -2.67 27.21 17.01
N GLY A 441 -1.97 28.09 16.28
CA GLY A 441 -1.06 29.07 16.88
C GLY A 441 0.30 28.53 17.34
N GLU A 442 0.80 27.44 16.73
CA GLU A 442 2.12 26.85 17.01
C GLU A 442 3.13 27.13 15.86
N PRO A 443 3.70 28.35 15.77
CA PRO A 443 4.52 28.77 14.63
C PRO A 443 5.95 28.21 14.63
N LYS A 444 6.35 27.44 15.66
CA LYS A 444 7.76 27.05 15.87
C LYS A 444 8.20 25.76 15.15
N GLY A 445 7.33 25.18 14.31
CA GLY A 445 7.65 24.00 13.51
C GLY A 445 7.44 22.68 14.23
N LEU A 446 7.22 21.62 13.45
CA LEU A 446 6.75 20.32 13.90
C LEU A 446 7.64 19.64 14.98
N PRO A 447 8.98 19.63 14.88
CA PRO A 447 9.83 19.05 15.93
C PRO A 447 9.68 19.72 17.29
N LYS A 448 9.45 21.04 17.33
CA LYS A 448 9.26 21.79 18.59
C LYS A 448 7.88 21.55 19.21
N PHE A 449 6.86 21.39 18.39
CA PHE A 449 5.53 20.97 18.86
C PHE A 449 5.60 19.59 19.48
N LEU A 450 6.20 18.63 18.77
CA LEU A 450 6.33 17.25 19.25
C LEU A 450 7.15 17.13 20.52
N GLY A 451 8.17 17.99 20.71
CA GLY A 451 8.93 18.07 21.96
C GLY A 451 8.13 18.58 23.17
N LYS A 452 6.94 19.19 22.96
CA LYS A 452 6.01 19.57 24.04
C LYS A 452 5.03 18.44 24.38
N CYS A 453 4.78 17.51 23.47
CA CYS A 453 3.88 16.39 23.67
C CYS A 453 4.49 15.41 24.68
N ARG A 454 3.81 15.18 25.80
CA ARG A 454 4.30 14.25 26.83
C ARG A 454 4.16 12.78 26.39
N SER A 455 3.23 12.53 25.48
CA SER A 455 2.90 11.20 24.98
C SER A 455 3.80 10.77 23.83
N LEU A 456 4.70 11.63 23.34
CA LEU A 456 5.54 11.40 22.18
C LEU A 456 7.02 11.61 22.53
N LYS A 457 7.88 10.73 22.05
CA LYS A 457 9.33 10.91 22.12
C LYS A 457 9.86 11.16 20.72
N VAL A 458 10.67 12.19 20.59
CA VAL A 458 11.26 12.60 19.31
C VAL A 458 12.78 12.40 19.41
N GLN A 459 13.36 11.72 18.43
CA GLN A 459 14.79 11.51 18.33
C GLN A 459 15.28 11.89 16.92
N GLN A 460 16.34 12.68 16.86
CA GLN A 460 17.02 12.99 15.60
C GLN A 460 18.07 11.90 15.32
N GLN A 461 18.03 11.29 14.15
CA GLN A 461 18.98 10.27 13.71
C GLN A 461 19.52 10.65 12.32
N GLY A 462 20.67 11.32 12.29
CA GLY A 462 21.22 11.89 11.06
C GLY A 462 20.44 13.13 10.60
N GLN A 463 20.01 13.15 9.33
CA GLN A 463 19.15 14.22 8.79
C GLN A 463 17.65 13.98 9.06
N ASP A 464 17.28 12.80 9.55
CA ASP A 464 15.89 12.41 9.76
C ASP A 464 15.45 12.54 11.23
N TRP A 465 14.17 12.84 11.41
CA TRP A 465 13.49 12.86 12.70
C TRP A 465 12.64 11.60 12.84
N ARG A 466 12.73 10.93 13.99
CA ARG A 466 11.93 9.75 14.33
C ARG A 466 11.09 10.02 15.58
N ILE A 467 9.89 9.45 15.61
CA ILE A 467 8.94 9.58 16.71
C ILE A 467 8.55 8.19 17.22
N THR A 468 8.44 8.07 18.53
CA THR A 468 7.84 6.91 19.21
C THR A 468 6.76 7.37 20.18
N LEU A 469 5.85 6.46 20.52
CA LEU A 469 4.91 6.70 21.62
C LEU A 469 5.67 6.57 22.94
N ALA A 470 5.55 7.59 23.79
CA ALA A 470 6.01 7.49 25.17
C ALA A 470 5.00 6.61 25.92
N CYS A 471 5.49 5.60 26.66
CA CYS A 471 4.64 4.83 27.56
C CYS A 471 4.01 5.80 28.58
N VAL A 472 2.70 5.97 28.53
CA VAL A 472 1.95 6.67 29.56
C VAL A 472 1.93 5.72 30.76
N SER A 473 2.70 6.05 31.79
CA SER A 473 2.66 5.40 33.10
C SER A 473 1.42 5.80 33.87
#